data_AF-A0A7R9QYW7-F1
#
_entry.id   AF-A0A7R9QYW7-F1
#
_cell.length_a   1.000
_cell.length_b   1.000
_cell.length_c   1.000
_cell.angle_alpha   90.00
_cell.angle_beta   90.00
_cell.angle_gamma   90.00
#
_symmetry.space_group_name_H-M   'P 1'
#
loop_
_entity.id
_entity.type
_entity.pdbx_description
1 polymer ?
#
loop_
_entity_poly.entity_id
_entity_poly.type
_entity_poly.pdbx_seq_one_letter_code
_entity_poly.pdbx_strand_id
1 'polypeptide(L)'
;GRKGSTPVIWKGIRGETLPEEKGGWRVIAPSALPFDGTSQVPKEANEIDIEVLQQAFVASAKRAVRAGFEVIELHYAHGYLGSTWLSPHSNKRTDRYGGSLENRMRFGLETAHRVRKVIPKETPLFVRISVTDYAD
;
A
#
# COMPACT_ATOMS: atom_id res chain seq x y z
N GLY A 1 -0.85 -1.45 -4.85
CA GLY A 1 -1.67 -0.24 -4.69
C GLY A 1 -2.05 0.27 -6.06
N ARG A 2 -3.25 0.87 -6.22
CA ARG A 2 -3.85 1.23 -7.52
C ARG A 2 -3.02 2.18 -8.42
N LYS A 3 -2.02 2.86 -7.87
CA LYS A 3 -1.09 3.77 -8.58
C LYS A 3 0.21 3.09 -9.07
N GLY A 4 0.39 1.81 -8.77
CA GLY A 4 1.60 1.06 -9.13
C GLY A 4 1.62 0.62 -10.60
N SER A 5 2.73 -0.01 -11.03
CA SER A 5 2.92 -0.51 -12.40
C SER A 5 2.71 0.56 -13.48
N THR A 6 3.37 1.71 -13.30
CA THR A 6 3.38 2.83 -14.26
C THR A 6 4.79 3.02 -14.83
N PRO A 7 4.93 3.56 -16.06
CA PRO A 7 6.24 3.90 -16.63
C PRO A 7 7.01 4.88 -15.75
N VAL A 8 8.34 4.88 -15.87
CA VAL A 8 9.14 5.97 -15.28
C VAL A 8 8.72 7.30 -15.91
N ILE A 9 8.56 8.32 -15.08
CA ILE A 9 7.88 9.58 -15.43
C ILE A 9 8.48 10.33 -16.64
N TRP A 10 9.75 10.07 -16.98
CA TRP A 10 10.45 10.70 -18.10
C TRP A 10 10.56 9.80 -19.35
N LYS A 11 10.08 8.54 -19.32
CA LYS A 11 10.06 7.64 -20.48
C LYS A 11 8.65 7.33 -21.00
N GLY A 12 7.59 7.84 -20.36
CA GLY A 12 6.22 7.53 -20.74
C GLY A 12 5.26 8.69 -20.47
N ILE A 13 4.05 8.55 -21.01
CA ILE A 13 2.94 9.47 -20.75
C ILE A 13 2.49 9.26 -19.30
N ARG A 14 2.42 10.37 -18.55
CA ARG A 14 1.95 10.40 -17.16
C ARG A 14 0.56 9.75 -17.09
N GLY A 15 0.42 8.66 -16.34
CA GLY A 15 -0.87 8.02 -16.07
C GLY A 15 -1.16 6.72 -16.82
N GLU A 16 -0.30 6.29 -17.76
CA GLU A 16 -0.49 4.99 -18.41
C GLU A 16 -0.03 3.83 -17.54
N THR A 17 -0.71 2.69 -17.65
CA THR A 17 -0.25 1.44 -17.07
C THR A 17 0.89 0.87 -17.91
N LEU A 18 1.97 0.45 -17.26
CA LEU A 18 3.06 -0.25 -17.93
C LEU A 18 2.55 -1.64 -18.38
N PRO A 19 2.62 -1.98 -19.68
CA PRO A 19 2.23 -3.30 -20.16
C PRO A 19 3.11 -4.42 -19.59
N GLU A 20 2.56 -5.63 -19.42
CA GLU A 20 3.28 -6.78 -18.85
C GLU A 20 4.52 -7.15 -19.67
N GLU A 21 4.44 -7.06 -21.01
CA GLU A 21 5.56 -7.31 -21.92
C GLU A 21 6.72 -6.31 -21.76
N LYS A 22 6.46 -5.16 -21.10
CA LYS A 22 7.47 -4.16 -20.74
C LYS A 22 7.85 -4.20 -19.26
N GLY A 23 7.51 -5.29 -18.56
CA GLY A 23 7.80 -5.48 -17.14
C GLY A 23 6.74 -4.89 -16.20
N GLY A 24 5.56 -4.56 -16.71
CA GLY A 24 4.38 -4.26 -15.90
C GLY A 24 3.91 -5.45 -15.08
N TRP A 25 3.09 -5.19 -14.07
CA TRP A 25 2.49 -6.22 -13.23
C TRP A 25 1.08 -5.84 -12.82
N ARG A 26 0.26 -6.85 -12.53
CA ARG A 26 -1.09 -6.64 -12.01
C ARG A 26 -1.04 -6.04 -10.60
N VAL A 27 -1.75 -4.93 -10.40
CA VAL A 27 -1.78 -4.24 -9.10
C VAL A 27 -2.90 -4.74 -8.19
N ILE A 28 -2.65 -4.77 -6.89
CA ILE A 28 -3.61 -5.12 -5.82
C ILE A 28 -4.01 -3.86 -5.05
N ALA A 29 -5.28 -3.77 -4.64
CA ALA A 29 -5.87 -2.66 -3.90
C ALA A 29 -7.03 -3.12 -2.99
N PRO A 30 -7.53 -2.26 -2.08
CA PRO A 30 -8.72 -2.53 -1.27
C PRO A 30 -10.00 -2.84 -2.06
N SER A 31 -10.17 -2.20 -3.20
CA SER A 31 -11.35 -2.33 -4.05
C SER A 31 -10.91 -2.30 -5.51
N ALA A 32 -11.71 -2.89 -6.39
CA ALA A 32 -11.49 -2.88 -7.83
C ALA A 32 -11.77 -1.49 -8.46
N LEU A 33 -11.07 -0.46 -7.99
CA LEU A 33 -11.19 0.93 -8.44
C LEU A 33 -9.84 1.43 -8.97
N PRO A 34 -9.76 1.89 -10.24
CA PRO A 34 -8.53 2.40 -10.81
C PRO A 34 -8.06 3.69 -10.10
N PHE A 35 -6.79 4.07 -10.30
CA PHE A 35 -6.29 5.34 -9.74
C PHE A 35 -6.95 6.56 -10.40
N ASP A 36 -6.99 6.54 -11.73
CA ASP A 36 -7.56 7.52 -12.65
C ASP A 36 -8.17 6.81 -13.88
N GLY A 37 -8.57 7.55 -14.91
CA GLY A 37 -9.19 7.00 -16.12
C GLY A 37 -8.26 6.20 -17.05
N THR A 38 -6.95 6.19 -16.79
CA THR A 38 -5.94 5.53 -17.65
C THR A 38 -5.21 4.39 -16.93
N SER A 39 -5.39 4.29 -15.62
CA SER A 39 -4.81 3.23 -14.78
C SER A 39 -5.58 1.91 -14.91
N GLN A 40 -4.86 0.79 -14.81
CA GLN A 40 -5.47 -0.54 -14.74
C GLN A 40 -6.40 -0.66 -13.52
N VAL A 41 -7.45 -1.45 -13.67
CA VAL A 41 -8.32 -1.81 -12.55
C VAL A 41 -7.56 -2.82 -11.67
N PRO A 42 -7.30 -2.51 -10.38
CA PRO A 42 -6.61 -3.42 -9.49
C PRO A 42 -7.43 -4.68 -9.22
N LYS A 43 -6.74 -5.78 -8.89
CA LYS A 43 -7.37 -6.90 -8.17
C LYS A 43 -7.77 -6.41 -6.77
N GLU A 44 -9.03 -6.59 -6.41
CA GLU A 44 -9.49 -6.43 -5.03
C GLU A 44 -8.86 -7.51 -4.14
N ALA A 45 -8.18 -7.09 -3.08
CA ALA A 45 -7.48 -8.01 -2.18
C ALA A 45 -8.46 -8.92 -1.44
N ASN A 46 -8.22 -10.23 -1.46
CA ASN A 46 -8.86 -11.15 -0.53
C ASN A 46 -8.03 -11.32 0.76
N GLU A 47 -8.50 -12.13 1.70
CA GLU A 47 -7.78 -12.34 2.98
C GLU A 47 -6.38 -12.92 2.80
N ILE A 48 -6.20 -13.82 1.82
CA ILE A 48 -4.88 -14.40 1.49
C ILE A 48 -3.95 -13.31 0.95
N ASP A 49 -4.45 -12.44 0.06
CA ASP A 49 -3.67 -11.32 -0.47
C ASP A 49 -3.26 -10.36 0.66
N ILE A 50 -4.15 -10.07 1.60
CA ILE A 50 -3.87 -9.21 2.76
C ILE A 50 -2.76 -9.83 3.61
N GLU A 51 -2.84 -11.12 3.92
CA GLU A 51 -1.81 -11.84 4.69
C GLU A 51 -0.45 -11.81 3.97
N VAL A 52 -0.44 -12.11 2.66
CA VAL A 52 0.78 -12.07 1.84
C VAL A 52 1.40 -10.67 1.83
N LEU A 53 0.59 -9.61 1.69
CA LEU A 53 1.05 -8.22 1.72
C LEU A 53 1.66 -7.88 3.08
N GLN A 54 0.97 -8.20 4.18
CA GLN A 54 1.46 -7.96 5.54
C GLN A 54 2.78 -8.70 5.80
N GLN A 55 2.89 -9.95 5.34
CA GLN A 55 4.11 -10.73 5.46
C GLN A 55 5.25 -10.18 4.61
N ALA A 56 4.96 -9.58 3.45
CA ALA A 56 5.97 -8.91 2.63
C ALA A 56 6.56 -7.68 3.35
N PHE A 57 5.76 -6.90 4.09
CA PHE A 57 6.27 -5.83 4.94
C PHE A 57 7.17 -6.36 6.05
N VAL A 58 6.76 -7.42 6.74
CA VAL A 58 7.56 -8.10 7.78
C VAL A 58 8.90 -8.58 7.24
N ALA A 59 8.89 -9.28 6.10
CA ALA A 59 10.11 -9.79 5.46
C ALA A 59 11.04 -8.64 5.03
N SER A 60 10.48 -7.53 4.53
CA SER A 60 11.22 -6.35 4.13
C SER A 60 11.86 -5.64 5.32
N ALA A 61 11.14 -5.49 6.42
CA ALA A 61 11.67 -4.91 7.66
C ALA A 61 12.82 -5.75 8.22
N LYS A 62 12.68 -7.08 8.27
CA LYS A 62 13.77 -7.99 8.67
C LYS A 62 15.00 -7.84 7.77
N ARG A 63 14.81 -7.67 6.46
CA ARG A 63 15.92 -7.45 5.51
C ARG A 63 16.60 -6.10 5.74
N ALA A 64 15.82 -5.04 5.97
CA ALA A 64 16.35 -3.70 6.23
C ALA A 64 17.23 -3.68 7.49
N VAL A 65 16.76 -4.28 8.59
CA VAL A 65 17.58 -4.41 9.81
C VAL A 65 18.86 -5.19 9.55
N ARG A 66 18.79 -6.33 8.85
CA ARG A 66 20.01 -7.11 8.51
C ARG A 66 20.99 -6.35 7.61
N ALA A 67 20.49 -5.44 6.79
CA ALA A 67 21.30 -4.59 5.93
C ALA A 67 21.89 -3.37 6.66
N GLY A 68 21.59 -3.18 7.94
CA GLY A 68 22.13 -2.09 8.76
C GLY A 68 21.32 -0.79 8.72
N PHE A 69 20.07 -0.80 8.21
CA PHE A 69 19.20 0.36 8.32
C PHE A 69 18.78 0.58 9.78
N GLU A 70 18.99 1.78 10.29
CA GLU A 70 18.73 2.14 11.69
C GLU A 70 17.31 2.67 11.92
N VAL A 71 16.61 3.08 10.86
CA VAL A 71 15.23 3.61 10.89
C VAL A 71 14.39 2.92 9.82
N ILE A 72 13.13 2.63 10.13
CA ILE A 72 12.15 2.08 9.18
C ILE A 72 10.94 3.02 9.11
N GLU A 73 10.56 3.42 7.90
CA GLU A 73 9.34 4.19 7.64
C GLU A 73 8.36 3.36 6.78
N LEU A 74 7.12 3.19 7.26
CA LEU A 74 6.03 2.61 6.49
C LEU A 74 5.36 3.67 5.62
N HIS A 75 5.36 3.46 4.31
CA HIS A 75 4.79 4.42 3.38
C HIS A 75 3.28 4.22 3.19
N TYR A 76 2.47 4.94 3.96
CA TYR A 76 1.00 4.96 3.89
C TYR A 76 0.44 6.31 3.39
N ALA A 77 1.10 6.89 2.39
CA ALA A 77 0.77 8.20 1.84
C ALA A 77 0.69 8.16 0.30
N HIS A 78 0.34 9.29 -0.31
CA HIS A 78 0.43 9.55 -1.76
C HIS A 78 -0.39 8.63 -2.68
N GLY A 79 -1.45 7.98 -2.18
CA GLY A 79 -2.29 7.08 -2.96
C GLY A 79 -1.64 5.72 -3.26
N TYR A 80 -0.54 5.36 -2.59
CA TYR A 80 0.00 4.01 -2.62
C TYR A 80 -0.77 3.08 -1.67
N LEU A 81 -0.34 1.81 -1.61
CA LEU A 81 -1.12 0.72 -0.99
C LEU A 81 -1.71 1.07 0.39
N GLY A 82 -0.89 1.54 1.34
CA GLY A 82 -1.39 1.88 2.68
C GLY A 82 -2.34 3.07 2.70
N SER A 83 -2.07 4.10 1.91
CA SER A 83 -2.95 5.28 1.75
C SER A 83 -4.30 4.88 1.16
N THR A 84 -4.32 3.95 0.20
CA THR A 84 -5.57 3.53 -0.45
C THR A 84 -6.52 2.78 0.49
N TRP A 85 -5.97 2.07 1.48
CA TRP A 85 -6.76 1.42 2.53
C TRP A 85 -7.44 2.43 3.44
N LEU A 86 -6.72 3.49 3.81
CA LEU A 86 -7.22 4.54 4.68
C LEU A 86 -8.29 5.40 4.02
N SER A 87 -8.15 5.75 2.74
CA SER A 87 -9.09 6.68 2.08
C SER A 87 -10.46 6.04 1.77
N PRO A 88 -11.60 6.67 2.13
CA PRO A 88 -12.92 6.19 1.73
C PRO A 88 -13.20 6.34 0.23
N HIS A 89 -12.39 7.12 -0.51
CA HIS A 89 -12.53 7.28 -1.95
C HIS A 89 -12.02 6.05 -2.72
N SER A 90 -11.00 5.36 -2.18
CA SER A 90 -10.42 4.17 -2.81
C SER A 90 -10.79 2.85 -2.12
N ASN A 91 -11.24 2.87 -0.87
CA ASN A 91 -11.68 1.68 -0.15
C ASN A 91 -13.20 1.66 0.00
N LYS A 92 -13.86 0.84 -0.82
CA LYS A 92 -15.32 0.63 -0.86
C LYS A 92 -15.74 -0.74 -0.32
N ARG A 93 -14.86 -1.41 0.42
CA ARG A 93 -15.19 -2.73 0.99
C ARG A 93 -16.26 -2.61 2.06
N THR A 94 -16.99 -3.70 2.21
CA THR A 94 -18.04 -3.89 3.21
C THR A 94 -17.66 -4.88 4.31
N ASP A 95 -16.45 -5.45 4.25
CA ASP A 95 -15.92 -6.38 5.24
C ASP A 95 -15.17 -5.64 6.39
N ARG A 96 -14.47 -6.40 7.23
CA ARG A 96 -13.71 -5.87 8.37
C ARG A 96 -12.56 -4.92 7.99
N TYR A 97 -12.27 -4.74 6.71
CA TYR A 97 -11.23 -3.84 6.20
C TYR A 97 -11.78 -2.59 5.48
N GLY A 98 -13.10 -2.38 5.43
CA GLY A 98 -13.71 -1.17 4.87
C GLY A 98 -14.92 -0.63 5.63
N GLY A 99 -15.49 0.46 5.12
CA GLY A 99 -16.57 1.20 5.77
C GLY A 99 -16.06 2.13 6.87
N SER A 100 -16.17 1.72 8.13
CA SER A 100 -15.82 2.56 9.28
C SER A 100 -14.35 2.97 9.28
N LEU A 101 -14.01 4.03 10.04
CA LEU A 101 -12.63 4.47 10.19
C LEU A 101 -11.75 3.36 10.76
N GLU A 102 -12.23 2.66 11.79
CA GLU A 102 -11.54 1.54 12.44
C GLU A 102 -11.21 0.43 11.45
N ASN A 103 -12.17 0.07 10.59
CA ASN A 103 -11.97 -0.96 9.57
C ASN A 103 -10.97 -0.51 8.50
N ARG A 104 -11.06 0.73 8.01
CA ARG A 104 -10.11 1.28 7.03
C ARG A 104 -8.68 1.38 7.59
N MET A 105 -8.53 1.69 8.88
CA MET A 105 -7.23 1.71 9.56
C MET A 105 -6.66 0.31 9.83
N ARG A 106 -7.50 -0.73 9.87
CA ARG A 106 -7.14 -2.07 10.32
C ARG A 106 -5.93 -2.65 9.59
N PHE A 107 -5.92 -2.60 8.26
CA PHE A 107 -4.79 -3.11 7.46
C PHE A 107 -3.47 -2.45 7.88
N GLY A 108 -3.46 -1.12 7.99
CA GLY A 108 -2.27 -0.35 8.33
C GLY A 108 -1.77 -0.64 9.74
N LEU A 109 -2.68 -0.70 10.72
CA LEU A 109 -2.38 -0.98 12.12
C LEU A 109 -1.89 -2.42 12.34
N GLU A 110 -2.56 -3.42 11.75
CA GLU A 110 -2.13 -4.82 11.80
C GLU A 110 -0.72 -4.98 11.21
N THR A 111 -0.45 -4.35 10.06
CA THR A 111 0.86 -4.37 9.41
C THR A 111 1.92 -3.70 10.28
N ALA A 112 1.66 -2.51 10.82
CA ALA A 112 2.60 -1.78 11.67
C ALA A 112 2.94 -2.58 12.94
N HIS A 113 1.94 -3.21 13.55
CA HIS A 113 2.13 -4.08 14.71
C HIS A 113 3.00 -5.30 14.38
N ARG A 114 2.76 -5.95 13.24
CA ARG A 114 3.58 -7.09 12.76
C ARG A 114 5.02 -6.69 12.48
N VAL A 115 5.24 -5.53 11.85
CA VAL A 115 6.59 -4.98 11.61
C VAL A 115 7.28 -4.69 12.93
N ARG A 116 6.62 -3.99 13.85
CA ARG A 116 7.18 -3.63 15.17
C ARG A 116 7.68 -4.83 15.96
N LYS A 117 7.01 -5.99 15.85
CA LYS A 117 7.38 -7.25 16.50
C LYS A 117 8.67 -7.89 15.99
N VAL A 118 9.14 -7.54 14.78
CA VAL A 118 10.26 -8.22 14.13
C VAL A 118 11.52 -7.37 13.97
N ILE A 119 11.48 -6.12 14.45
CA ILE A 119 12.61 -5.18 14.40
C ILE A 119 13.09 -4.85 15.82
N PRO A 120 14.41 -4.60 16.03
CA PRO A 120 14.99 -4.29 17.35
C PRO A 120 14.25 -3.13 18.01
N LYS A 121 14.05 -3.18 19.33
CA LYS A 121 13.24 -2.21 20.10
C LYS A 121 13.73 -0.77 19.89
N GLU A 122 15.03 -0.62 19.68
CA GLU A 122 15.77 0.62 19.50
C GLU A 122 15.59 1.22 18.10
N THR A 123 15.25 0.40 17.09
CA THR A 123 14.97 0.86 15.72
C THR A 123 13.67 1.68 15.70
N PRO A 124 13.70 2.99 15.37
CA PRO A 124 12.49 3.78 15.23
C PRO A 124 11.62 3.26 14.08
N LEU A 125 10.32 3.20 14.32
CA LEU A 125 9.31 2.83 13.32
C LEU A 125 8.41 4.03 13.06
N PHE A 126 8.56 4.63 11.88
CA PHE A 126 7.76 5.75 11.42
C PHE A 126 6.66 5.27 10.49
N VAL A 127 5.62 6.10 10.36
CA VAL A 127 4.58 5.93 9.34
C VAL A 127 4.39 7.27 8.67
N ARG A 128 4.58 7.31 7.36
CA ARG A 128 4.25 8.48 6.56
C ARG A 128 2.81 8.38 6.08
N ILE A 129 1.99 9.38 6.43
CA ILE A 129 0.56 9.44 6.09
C ILE A 129 0.23 10.70 5.30
N SER A 130 -0.74 10.59 4.40
CA SER A 130 -1.45 11.75 3.85
C SER A 130 -2.52 12.14 4.86
N VAL A 131 -2.41 13.33 5.46
CA VAL A 131 -3.32 13.78 6.54
C VAL A 131 -4.70 14.19 6.02
N THR A 132 -4.80 14.53 4.75
CA THR A 132 -6.04 14.77 4.02
C THR A 132 -5.86 14.34 2.57
N ASP A 133 -6.95 13.90 1.94
CA ASP A 133 -7.00 13.56 0.51
C ASP A 133 -7.43 14.76 -0.36
N TYR A 134 -7.86 15.87 0.25
CA TYR A 134 -8.42 17.06 -0.43
C TYR A 134 -9.53 16.73 -1.45
N ALA A 135 -10.34 15.73 -1.14
CA ALA A 135 -11.47 15.30 -1.96
C ALA A 135 -12.77 15.68 -1.23
N ASP A 136 -13.22 16.90 -1.48
CA ASP A 136 -14.55 17.39 -1.11
C ASP A 136 -15.49 17.31 -2.32
#